data_AF-A0A6I3MWM4-F1
#
_entry.id   AF-A0A6I3MWM4-F1
#
_cell.length_a   1.000
_cell.length_b   1.000
_cell.length_c   1.000
_cell.angle_alpha   90.00
_cell.angle_beta   90.00
_cell.angle_gamma   90.00
#
_symmetry.space_group_name_H-M   'P 1'
#
loop_
_entity.id
_entity.type
_entity.pdbx_description
1 polymer ?
#
loop_
_entity_poly.entity_id
_entity_poly.type
_entity_poly.pdbx_seq_one_letter_code
_entity_poly.pdbx_strand_id
1 'polypeptide(L)'
;MNSPAFQPDLFQQKAIQALNEGASVLVAAPTGSGKTFIAEHAITEALAKGKKSFYTAPIKALSNQKFHDFQDLYGVENVGLLTGDTSINSDA
;
A
#
# COMPACT_ATOMS: atom_id res chain seq x y z
N MET A 1 -0.47 27.40 11.95
CA MET A 1 -1.35 27.25 10.78
C MET A 1 -1.82 25.80 10.78
N ASN A 2 -3.09 25.54 11.09
CA ASN A 2 -3.63 24.18 11.03
C ASN A 2 -3.96 23.88 9.57
N SER A 3 -3.13 23.07 8.91
CA SER A 3 -3.52 22.46 7.65
C SER A 3 -4.81 21.66 7.88
N PRO A 4 -5.80 21.71 6.97
CA PRO A 4 -6.98 20.86 7.09
C PRO A 4 -6.52 19.41 7.15
N ALA A 5 -7.12 18.63 8.05
CA ALA A 5 -6.87 17.19 8.12
C ALA A 5 -7.16 16.57 6.74
N PHE A 6 -6.28 15.69 6.29
CA PHE A 6 -6.49 14.96 5.05
C PHE A 6 -7.85 14.26 5.07
N GLN A 7 -8.67 14.49 4.05
CA GLN A 7 -9.96 13.81 3.86
C GLN A 7 -9.91 12.98 2.58
N PRO A 8 -10.11 11.66 2.66
CA PRO A 8 -10.16 10.82 1.47
C PRO A 8 -11.35 11.18 0.58
N ASP A 9 -11.16 11.13 -0.73
CA ASP A 9 -12.22 11.27 -1.72
C ASP A 9 -13.24 10.13 -1.60
N LEU A 10 -14.46 10.37 -2.09
CA LEU A 10 -15.57 9.42 -2.01
C LEU A 10 -15.22 8.03 -2.57
N PHE A 11 -14.45 7.97 -3.66
CA PHE A 11 -14.06 6.69 -4.24
C PHE A 11 -13.04 5.93 -3.36
N GLN A 12 -12.16 6.65 -2.65
CA GLN A 12 -11.22 6.06 -1.70
C GLN A 12 -11.98 5.51 -0.48
N GLN A 13 -12.94 6.28 0.05
CA GLN A 13 -13.79 5.85 1.16
C GLN A 13 -14.58 4.58 0.81
N LYS A 14 -15.21 4.53 -0.38
CA LYS A 14 -15.95 3.35 -0.85
C LYS A 14 -15.06 2.12 -1.01
N ALA A 15 -13.86 2.29 -1.58
CA ALA A 15 -12.92 1.19 -1.75
C ALA A 15 -12.45 0.64 -0.39
N ILE A 16 -12.12 1.54 0.55
CA ILE A 16 -11.73 1.17 1.92
C ILE A 16 -12.85 0.44 2.64
N GLN A 17 -14.09 0.94 2.55
CA GLN A 17 -15.23 0.27 3.16
C GLN A 17 -15.40 -1.16 2.63
N ALA A 18 -15.36 -1.36 1.31
CA ALA A 18 -15.49 -2.68 0.71
C ALA A 18 -14.35 -3.62 1.15
N LEU A 19 -13.11 -3.11 1.25
CA LEU A 19 -11.97 -3.87 1.78
C LEU A 19 -12.19 -4.30 3.24
N ASN A 20 -12.73 -3.42 4.07
CA ASN A 20 -13.01 -3.70 5.48
C ASN A 20 -14.12 -4.73 5.67
N GLU A 21 -15.06 -4.80 4.73
CA GLU A 21 -16.09 -5.84 4.64
C GLU A 21 -15.55 -7.17 4.07
N GLY A 22 -14.27 -7.23 3.72
CA GLY A 22 -13.59 -8.44 3.22
C GLY A 22 -13.75 -8.66 1.72
N ALA A 23 -14.26 -7.68 0.97
CA ALA A 23 -14.38 -7.76 -0.47
C ALA A 23 -13.09 -7.36 -1.20
N SER A 24 -12.91 -7.86 -2.42
CA SER A 24 -11.87 -7.40 -3.34
C SER A 24 -12.33 -6.17 -4.12
N VAL A 25 -11.43 -5.24 -4.38
CA VAL A 25 -11.73 -3.98 -5.09
C VAL A 25 -10.88 -3.81 -6.35
N LEU A 26 -11.49 -3.27 -7.41
CA LEU A 26 -10.79 -2.75 -8.59
C LEU A 26 -11.04 -1.25 -8.67
N VAL A 27 -9.97 -0.45 -8.60
CA VAL A 27 -10.06 1.01 -8.60
C VAL A 27 -9.48 1.57 -9.90
N ALA A 28 -10.34 2.14 -10.74
CA ALA A 28 -9.96 2.85 -11.95
C ALA A 28 -10.12 4.36 -11.73
N ALA A 29 -9.01 5.07 -11.58
CA ALA A 29 -8.97 6.53 -11.45
C ALA A 29 -7.69 7.08 -12.10
N PRO A 30 -7.66 8.34 -12.56
CA PRO A 30 -6.47 8.96 -13.15
C PRO A 30 -5.22 8.88 -12.26
N THR A 31 -4.04 8.96 -12.88
CA THR A 31 -2.78 9.15 -12.14
C THR A 31 -2.81 10.48 -11.39
N GLY A 32 -2.28 10.51 -10.17
CA GLY A 32 -2.36 11.69 -9.29
C GLY A 32 -3.62 11.74 -8.42
N SER A 33 -4.65 10.92 -8.66
CA SER A 33 -5.87 10.89 -7.82
C SER A 33 -5.69 10.22 -6.45
N GLY A 34 -4.47 9.90 -6.02
CA GLY A 34 -4.24 9.33 -4.68
C GLY A 34 -4.68 7.87 -4.50
N LYS A 35 -4.76 7.06 -5.57
CA LYS A 35 -5.11 5.62 -5.45
C LYS A 35 -4.24 4.86 -4.44
N THR A 36 -2.98 5.26 -4.29
CA THR A 36 -2.01 4.66 -3.37
C THR A 36 -2.50 4.65 -1.92
N PHE A 37 -3.27 5.65 -1.49
CA PHE A 37 -3.85 5.71 -0.15
C PHE A 37 -4.73 4.49 0.17
N ILE A 38 -5.47 3.98 -0.83
CA ILE A 38 -6.32 2.78 -0.67
C ILE A 38 -5.44 1.55 -0.44
N ALA A 39 -4.34 1.42 -1.18
CA ALA A 39 -3.42 0.30 -1.05
C ALA A 39 -2.67 0.33 0.30
N GLU A 40 -2.23 1.51 0.75
CA GLU A 40 -1.57 1.69 2.05
C GLU A 40 -2.51 1.34 3.22
N HIS A 41 -3.78 1.75 3.13
CA HIS A 41 -4.79 1.34 4.10
C HIS A 41 -4.99 -0.17 4.13
N ALA A 42 -5.08 -0.81 2.96
CA ALA A 42 -5.22 -2.26 2.85
C ALA A 42 -4.02 -3.02 3.47
N ILE A 43 -2.80 -2.54 3.23
CA ILE A 43 -1.58 -3.11 3.81
C ILE A 43 -1.61 -2.99 5.33
N THR A 44 -1.90 -1.79 5.85
CA THR A 44 -1.96 -1.54 7.30
C THR A 44 -2.97 -2.46 7.99
N GLU A 45 -4.17 -2.58 7.43
CA GLU A 45 -5.22 -3.47 7.93
C GLU A 45 -4.83 -4.95 7.90
N ALA A 46 -4.14 -5.39 6.85
CA ALA A 46 -3.66 -6.75 6.75
C ALA A 46 -2.59 -7.04 7.81
N LEU A 47 -1.62 -6.14 7.99
CA LEU A 47 -0.56 -6.26 8.99
C LEU A 47 -1.13 -6.26 10.41
N ALA A 48 -2.11 -5.38 10.71
CA ALA A 48 -2.80 -5.36 12.00
C ALA A 48 -3.54 -6.67 12.32
N LYS A 49 -3.92 -7.44 11.29
CA LYS A 49 -4.55 -8.77 11.39
C LYS A 49 -3.53 -9.91 11.37
N GLY A 50 -2.23 -9.62 11.46
CA GLY A 50 -1.15 -10.62 11.41
C GLY A 50 -1.00 -11.31 10.05
N LYS A 51 -1.50 -10.67 8.98
CA LYS A 51 -1.41 -11.20 7.60
C LYS A 51 -0.28 -10.52 6.84
N LYS A 52 0.16 -11.17 5.77
CA LYS A 52 1.11 -10.61 4.79
C LYS A 52 0.40 -9.89 3.66
N SER A 53 1.06 -8.91 3.07
CA SER A 53 0.59 -8.18 1.88
C SER A 53 1.65 -8.15 0.79
N PHE A 54 1.23 -8.40 -0.45
CA PHE A 54 2.08 -8.23 -1.63
C PHE A 54 1.68 -6.95 -2.36
N TYR A 55 2.63 -6.02 -2.47
CA TYR A 55 2.50 -4.84 -3.31
C TYR A 55 3.24 -5.07 -4.63
N THR A 56 2.54 -4.95 -5.75
CA THR A 56 3.12 -5.13 -7.09
C THR A 56 3.17 -3.79 -7.83
N ALA A 57 4.28 -3.54 -8.52
CA ALA A 57 4.47 -2.38 -9.36
C ALA A 57 4.95 -2.82 -10.76
N PRO A 58 4.64 -2.07 -11.83
CA PRO A 58 4.90 -2.50 -13.20
C PRO A 58 6.39 -2.45 -13.58
N ILE A 59 7.23 -1.70 -12.85
CA ILE A 59 8.67 -1.58 -13.13
C ILE A 59 9.49 -1.58 -11.84
N LYS A 60 10.73 -2.07 -11.93
CA LYS A 60 11.68 -2.19 -10.81
C LYS A 60 11.90 -0.86 -10.07
N ALA A 61 12.02 0.25 -10.79
CA ALA A 61 12.24 1.55 -10.17
C ALA A 61 11.11 1.94 -9.20
N LEU A 62 9.85 1.65 -9.54
CA LEU A 62 8.71 1.92 -8.67
C LEU A 62 8.64 0.94 -7.50
N SER A 63 9.01 -0.33 -7.71
CA SER A 63 9.15 -1.30 -6.62
C SER A 63 10.20 -0.84 -5.60
N ASN A 64 11.36 -0.38 -6.06
CA ASN A 64 12.43 0.12 -5.19
C ASN A 64 12.00 1.37 -4.41
N GLN A 65 11.33 2.32 -5.08
CA GLN A 65 10.80 3.50 -4.40
C GLN A 65 9.81 3.10 -3.29
N LYS A 66 8.85 2.21 -3.61
CA LYS A 66 7.86 1.76 -2.64
C LYS A 66 8.45 0.91 -1.53
N PHE A 67 9.49 0.14 -1.81
CA PHE A 67 10.23 -0.59 -0.78
C PHE A 67 10.77 0.37 0.28
N HIS A 68 11.44 1.46 -0.12
CA HIS A 68 11.91 2.47 0.82
C HIS A 68 10.78 3.19 1.55
N ASP A 69 9.73 3.64 0.84
CA ASP A 69 8.55 4.26 1.45
C ASP A 69 7.94 3.35 2.53
N PHE A 70 7.84 2.05 2.27
CA PHE A 70 7.25 1.09 3.20
C PHE A 70 8.18 0.73 4.35
N GLN A 71 9.49 0.73 4.17
CA GLN A 71 10.43 0.58 5.27
C GLN A 71 10.31 1.75 6.25
N ASP A 72 10.15 2.97 5.74
CA ASP A 72 9.95 4.17 6.57
C ASP A 72 8.63 4.11 7.36
N LEU A 73 7.58 3.51 6.77
CA LEU A 73 6.25 3.41 7.37
C LEU A 73 6.08 2.22 8.34
N TYR A 74 6.66 1.06 8.01
CA TYR A 74 6.38 -0.21 8.68
C TYR A 74 7.62 -0.83 9.35
N GLY A 75 8.81 -0.25 9.19
CA GLY A 75 10.07 -0.78 9.72
C GLY A 75 10.82 -1.65 8.72
N VAL A 76 12.15 -1.54 8.72
CA VAL A 76 13.07 -2.23 7.78
C VAL A 76 12.92 -3.74 7.86
N GLU A 77 12.67 -4.27 9.05
CA GLU A 77 12.52 -5.69 9.35
C GLU A 77 11.19 -6.29 8.86
N ASN A 78 10.17 -5.46 8.61
CA ASN A 78 8.83 -5.92 8.23
C ASN A 78 8.56 -5.82 6.72
N VAL A 79 9.56 -5.43 5.92
CA VAL A 79 9.41 -5.21 4.48
C VAL A 79 10.48 -5.94 3.69
N GLY A 80 10.03 -6.71 2.70
CA GLY A 80 10.88 -7.39 1.72
C GLY A 80 10.74 -6.82 0.31
N LEU A 81 11.73 -7.14 -0.53
CA LEU A 81 11.72 -6.82 -1.96
C LEU A 81 12.03 -8.08 -2.76
N LEU A 82 11.11 -8.44 -3.65
CA LEU A 82 11.27 -9.56 -4.58
C LEU A 82 11.28 -9.03 -6.01
N THR A 83 12.40 -9.23 -6.70
CA THR A 83 12.60 -8.91 -8.12
C THR A 83 13.30 -10.09 -8.79
N GLY A 84 13.37 -10.09 -10.13
CA GLY A 84 13.99 -11.20 -10.87
C GLY A 84 15.47 -11.42 -10.53
N ASP A 85 16.18 -10.38 -10.07
CA ASP A 85 17.60 -10.39 -9.78
C ASP A 85 17.95 -10.14 -8.30
N THR A 86 16.98 -9.79 -7.46
CA THR A 86 17.23 -9.45 -6.06
C THR A 86 16.08 -9.93 -5.16
N SER A 87 16.44 -10.57 -4.05
CA SER A 87 15.53 -10.97 -2.98
C SER A 87 16.08 -10.43 -1.66
N ILE A 88 15.32 -9.55 -0.99
CA ILE A 88 15.68 -8.94 0.30
C ILE A 88 14.54 -9.26 1.27
N ASN A 89 14.88 -9.77 2.46
CA ASN A 89 13.94 -10.05 3.55
C ASN A 89 12.68 -10.79 3.06
N SER A 90 12.89 -11.90 2.35
CA SER A 90 11.82 -12.63 1.64
C SER A 90 10.80 -13.30 2.56
N ASP A 91 11.12 -13.42 3.84
CA ASP A 91 10.29 -13.98 4.90
C ASP A 91 9.50 -12.93 5.68
N ALA A 92 9.68 -11.63 5.39
CA ALA A 92 8.76 -10.56 5.81
C ALA A 92 7.30 -10.90 5.46
#